data_AF-A0A1A2KQ55-F1
#
_entry.id   AF-A0A1A2KQ55-F1
#
_cell.length_a   1.000
_cell.length_b   1.000
_cell.length_c   1.000
_cell.angle_alpha   90.00
_cell.angle_beta   90.00
_cell.angle_gamma   90.00
#
_symmetry.space_group_name_H-M   'P 1'
#
loop_
_entity.id
_entity.type
_entity.pdbx_description
1 polymer ?
#
loop_
_entity_poly.entity_id
_entity_poly.type
_entity_poly.pdbx_seq_one_letter_code
_entity_poly.pdbx_strand_id
1 'polypeptide(L)'
;MDSLNRFETRTTHLISRAEWLVGLGGSVTLALLHWGEINWLAFAGFFAVIDVLGYLPGAIAFRRSQTGKIGRGYYVAYNVMHSLLTAALIAGVWSIVFQPEWALLALPIHLFGDRALFGNTTKPFGVPFEPAILQEFVQFEREYKEIEV
;
A
#
# COMPACT_ATOMS: atom_id res chain seq x y z
N MET A 1 -3.94 3.68 -4.21
CA MET A 1 -4.15 2.76 -5.35
C MET A 1 -5.54 2.95 -5.86
N ASP A 2 -6.14 1.96 -6.50
CA ASP A 2 -7.50 2.08 -7.00
C ASP A 2 -8.49 1.35 -6.09
N SER A 3 -8.77 1.93 -4.92
CA SER A 3 -9.78 1.41 -3.99
C SER A 3 -11.19 1.40 -4.60
N LEU A 4 -11.36 2.05 -5.75
CA LEU A 4 -12.62 2.10 -6.49
C LEU A 4 -12.73 0.96 -7.51
N ASN A 5 -11.61 0.40 -7.99
CA ASN A 5 -11.59 -0.66 -9.00
C ASN A 5 -10.72 -1.84 -8.54
N ARG A 6 -11.32 -2.71 -7.72
CA ARG A 6 -10.63 -3.84 -7.09
C ARG A 6 -10.23 -4.95 -8.08
N PHE A 7 -10.91 -5.07 -9.24
CA PHE A 7 -10.73 -6.17 -10.21
C PHE A 7 -10.70 -7.58 -9.59
N GLU A 8 -11.42 -7.74 -8.50
CA GLU A 8 -11.64 -8.97 -7.77
C GLU A 8 -13.08 -8.99 -7.24
N THR A 9 -13.54 -10.14 -6.77
CA THR A 9 -14.91 -10.24 -6.23
C THR A 9 -14.99 -9.53 -4.88
N ARG A 10 -16.20 -9.16 -4.46
CA ARG A 10 -16.37 -8.48 -3.17
C ARG A 10 -15.86 -9.36 -2.02
N THR A 11 -16.18 -10.64 -2.07
CA THR A 11 -15.80 -11.60 -1.03
C THR A 11 -14.30 -11.81 -0.97
N THR A 12 -13.61 -11.98 -2.11
CA THR A 12 -12.15 -12.16 -2.13
C THR A 12 -11.43 -10.91 -1.63
N HIS A 13 -11.89 -9.71 -2.01
CA HIS A 13 -11.33 -8.46 -1.50
C HIS A 13 -11.48 -8.34 0.02
N LEU A 14 -12.65 -8.68 0.56
CA LEU A 14 -12.88 -8.62 2.00
C LEU A 14 -12.01 -9.61 2.77
N ILE A 15 -11.84 -10.83 2.24
CA ILE A 15 -10.94 -11.83 2.82
C ILE A 15 -9.50 -11.33 2.79
N SER A 16 -9.02 -10.80 1.65
CA SER A 16 -7.67 -10.24 1.56
C SER A 16 -7.47 -9.11 2.58
N ARG A 17 -8.43 -8.19 2.69
CA ARG A 17 -8.39 -7.11 3.70
C ARG A 17 -8.34 -7.64 5.13
N ALA A 18 -9.05 -8.73 5.43
CA ALA A 18 -9.01 -9.35 6.75
C ALA A 18 -7.62 -9.93 7.06
N GLU A 19 -6.94 -10.56 6.09
CA GLU A 19 -5.57 -11.04 6.26
C GLU A 19 -4.61 -9.89 6.58
N TRP A 20 -4.70 -8.78 5.83
CA TRP A 20 -3.91 -7.58 6.11
C TRP A 20 -4.23 -6.97 7.47
N LEU A 21 -5.50 -7.01 7.89
CA LEU A 21 -5.92 -6.49 9.19
C LEU A 21 -5.32 -7.28 10.35
N VAL A 22 -5.18 -8.61 10.21
CA VAL A 22 -4.47 -9.45 11.20
C VAL A 22 -3.00 -9.06 11.27
N GLY A 23 -2.32 -8.89 10.13
CA GLY A 23 -0.92 -8.45 10.09
C GLY A 23 -0.73 -7.06 10.70
N LEU A 24 -1.64 -6.12 10.41
CA LEU A 24 -1.67 -4.79 11.01
C LEU A 24 -1.86 -4.86 12.52
N GLY A 25 -2.85 -5.63 12.98
CA GLY A 25 -3.14 -5.81 14.40
C GLY A 25 -1.95 -6.37 15.17
N GLY A 26 -1.27 -7.38 14.62
CA GLY A 26 -0.04 -7.92 15.21
C GLY A 26 1.08 -6.89 15.29
N SER A 27 1.32 -6.13 14.20
CA SER A 27 2.39 -5.13 14.14
C SER A 27 2.13 -3.94 15.09
N VAL A 28 0.89 -3.47 15.16
CA VAL A 28 0.47 -2.41 16.11
C VAL A 28 0.56 -2.91 17.55
N THR A 29 0.14 -4.14 17.82
CA THR A 29 0.25 -4.72 19.17
C THR A 29 1.70 -4.77 19.62
N LEU A 30 2.62 -5.23 18.77
CA LEU A 30 4.05 -5.22 19.07
C LEU A 30 4.58 -3.80 19.30
N ALA A 31 4.18 -2.84 18.48
CA ALA A 31 4.60 -1.45 18.64
C ALA A 31 4.09 -0.84 19.97
N LEU A 32 2.89 -1.20 20.41
CA LEU A 32 2.35 -0.77 21.70
C LEU A 32 3.05 -1.45 22.88
N LEU A 33 3.34 -2.75 22.79
CA LEU A 33 4.07 -3.48 23.83
C LEU A 33 5.49 -2.95 24.03
N HIS A 34 6.14 -2.54 22.94
CA HIS A 34 7.50 -2.00 22.93
C HIS A 34 7.56 -0.48 22.74
N TRP A 35 6.49 0.24 23.12
CA TRP A 35 6.34 1.68 22.85
C TRP A 35 7.54 2.52 23.31
N GLY A 36 8.09 2.20 24.49
CA GLY A 36 9.24 2.90 25.07
C GLY A 36 10.59 2.55 24.44
N GLU A 37 10.65 1.48 23.66
CA GLU A 37 11.86 1.00 22.99
C GLU A 37 11.93 1.46 21.53
N ILE A 38 10.86 2.07 21.01
CA ILE A 38 10.81 2.55 19.63
C ILE A 38 11.61 3.84 19.51
N ASN A 39 12.60 3.84 18.61
CA ASN A 39 13.17 5.06 18.07
C ASN A 39 12.13 5.75 17.17
N TRP A 40 11.35 6.66 17.75
CA TRP A 40 10.23 7.32 17.06
C TRP A 40 10.66 8.16 15.85
N LEU A 41 11.89 8.68 15.84
CA LEU A 41 12.41 9.41 14.69
C LEU A 41 12.65 8.46 13.51
N ALA A 42 13.29 7.31 13.75
CA ALA A 42 13.46 6.27 12.74
C ALA A 42 12.11 5.71 12.28
N PHE A 43 11.20 5.43 13.22
CA PHE A 43 9.85 4.95 12.92
C PHE A 43 9.11 5.92 11.99
N ALA A 44 9.07 7.21 12.32
CA ALA A 44 8.44 8.23 11.50
C ALA A 44 9.11 8.35 10.12
N GLY A 45 10.45 8.21 10.06
CA GLY A 45 11.20 8.19 8.81
C GLY A 45 10.81 7.03 7.90
N PHE A 46 10.78 5.80 8.44
CA PHE A 46 10.38 4.61 7.70
C PHE A 46 8.92 4.64 7.25
N PHE A 47 8.03 5.18 8.08
CA PHE A 47 6.63 5.35 7.72
C PHE A 47 6.49 6.36 6.57
N ALA A 48 7.08 7.55 6.71
CA ALA A 48 6.91 8.63 5.74
C ALA A 48 7.61 8.36 4.40
N VAL A 49 8.78 7.72 4.40
CA VAL A 49 9.58 7.55 3.17
C VAL A 49 8.85 6.76 2.08
N ILE A 50 7.97 5.82 2.48
CA ILE A 50 7.17 5.00 1.55
C ILE A 50 6.32 5.90 0.66
N ASP A 51 5.60 6.87 1.23
CA ASP A 51 4.75 7.78 0.46
C ASP A 51 5.52 8.93 -0.16
N VAL A 52 6.53 9.46 0.55
CA VAL A 52 7.34 10.58 0.03
C VAL A 52 8.04 10.21 -1.27
N LEU A 53 8.54 8.98 -1.39
CA LEU A 53 9.18 8.51 -2.61
C LEU A 53 8.20 7.78 -3.54
N GLY A 54 7.23 7.05 -3.00
CA GLY A 54 6.35 6.19 -3.78
C GLY A 54 5.12 6.90 -4.34
N TYR A 55 4.44 7.71 -3.53
CA TYR A 55 3.11 8.25 -3.85
C TYR A 55 3.13 9.72 -4.23
N LEU A 56 3.72 10.57 -3.39
CA LEU A 56 3.65 12.03 -3.54
C LEU A 56 4.10 12.53 -4.92
N PRO A 57 5.22 12.05 -5.51
CA PRO A 57 5.66 12.53 -6.82
C PRO A 57 4.62 12.27 -7.92
N GLY A 58 4.00 11.09 -7.90
CA GLY A 58 2.96 10.72 -8.86
C GLY A 58 1.66 11.49 -8.64
N ALA A 59 1.25 11.69 -7.39
CA ALA A 59 0.05 12.45 -7.05
C ALA A 59 0.18 13.93 -7.46
N ILE A 60 1.34 14.53 -7.22
CA ILE A 60 1.65 15.90 -7.66
C ILE A 60 1.64 15.98 -9.19
N ALA A 61 2.29 15.03 -9.89
CA ALA A 61 2.29 15.00 -11.35
C ALA A 61 0.87 14.83 -11.92
N PHE A 62 0.03 14.00 -11.29
CA PHE A 62 -1.35 13.77 -11.72
C PHE A 62 -2.19 15.03 -11.55
N ARG A 63 -2.13 15.69 -10.38
CA ARG A 63 -2.87 16.94 -10.11
C ARG A 63 -2.47 18.08 -11.05
N ARG A 64 -1.23 18.08 -11.54
CA ARG A 64 -0.74 19.05 -12.52
C ARG A 64 -1.05 18.68 -13.97
N SER A 65 -1.47 17.44 -14.23
CA SER A 65 -1.76 16.96 -15.59
C SER A 65 -3.15 17.40 -16.02
N GLN A 66 -3.24 18.10 -17.16
CA GLN A 66 -4.53 18.47 -17.76
C GLN A 66 -5.32 17.26 -18.29
N THR A 67 -4.64 16.14 -18.55
CA THR A 67 -5.25 14.93 -19.13
C THR A 67 -5.38 13.79 -18.12
N GLY A 68 -4.89 13.97 -16.89
CA GLY A 68 -4.78 12.90 -15.89
C GLY A 68 -3.78 11.79 -16.25
N LYS A 69 -3.09 11.89 -17.39
CA LYS A 69 -2.06 10.92 -17.79
C LYS A 69 -0.71 11.35 -17.23
N ILE A 70 0.01 10.41 -16.62
CA ILE A 70 1.36 10.61 -16.09
C ILE A 70 2.29 9.48 -16.53
N GLY A 71 3.60 9.71 -16.45
CA GLY A 71 4.60 8.71 -16.87
C GLY A 71 4.57 7.43 -16.03
N ARG A 72 4.93 6.30 -16.66
CA ARG A 72 5.02 4.99 -16.01
C ARG A 72 5.99 4.95 -14.82
N GLY A 73 7.01 5.80 -14.82
CA GLY A 73 7.98 5.89 -13.71
C GLY A 73 7.33 6.15 -12.35
N TYR A 74 6.23 6.93 -12.30
CA TYR A 74 5.51 7.16 -11.05
C TYR A 74 4.80 5.91 -10.53
N TYR A 75 4.30 5.05 -11.43
CA TYR A 75 3.71 3.76 -11.06
C TYR A 75 4.78 2.78 -10.56
N VAL A 76 5.96 2.79 -11.21
CA VAL A 76 7.11 1.98 -10.75
C VAL A 76 7.54 2.43 -9.36
N ALA A 77 7.76 3.73 -9.15
CA ALA A 77 8.13 4.27 -7.83
C ALA A 77 7.12 3.87 -6.75
N TYR A 78 5.83 4.04 -7.05
CA TYR A 78 4.75 3.62 -6.16
C TYR A 78 4.84 2.14 -5.79
N ASN A 79 4.89 1.26 -6.80
CA ASN A 79 4.90 -0.18 -6.61
C ASN A 79 6.16 -0.69 -5.91
N VAL A 80 7.32 -0.09 -6.20
CA VAL A 80 8.57 -0.43 -5.54
C VAL A 80 8.49 -0.07 -4.06
N MET A 81 8.08 1.16 -3.72
CA MET A 81 8.02 1.59 -2.32
C MET A 81 6.90 0.89 -1.53
N HIS A 82 5.79 0.56 -2.17
CA HIS A 82 4.66 -0.15 -1.54
C HIS A 82 4.77 -1.69 -1.63
N SER A 83 5.92 -2.22 -2.04
CA SER A 83 6.18 -3.66 -2.09
C SER A 83 6.66 -4.18 -0.75
N LEU A 84 6.07 -5.29 -0.30
CA LEU A 84 6.57 -6.03 0.87
C LEU A 84 7.99 -6.55 0.66
N LEU A 85 8.39 -6.83 -0.60
CA LEU A 85 9.76 -7.24 -0.91
C LEU A 85 10.76 -6.11 -0.64
N THR A 86 10.43 -4.89 -1.05
CA THR A 86 11.26 -3.71 -0.79
C THR A 86 11.32 -3.42 0.70
N ALA A 87 10.18 -3.47 1.40
CA ALA A 87 10.16 -3.30 2.85
C ALA A 87 10.99 -4.35 3.60
N ALA A 88 10.87 -5.63 3.23
CA ALA A 88 11.66 -6.70 3.81
C ALA A 88 13.17 -6.52 3.53
N LEU A 89 13.54 -6.07 2.32
CA LEU A 89 14.92 -5.76 1.99
C LEU A 89 15.46 -4.59 2.82
N ILE A 90 14.71 -3.50 2.94
CA ILE A 90 15.07 -2.34 3.77
C ILE A 90 15.24 -2.78 5.23
N ALA A 91 14.29 -3.52 5.79
CA ALA A 91 14.34 -4.00 7.15
C ALA A 91 15.54 -4.94 7.39
N GLY A 92 15.81 -5.85 6.44
CA GLY A 92 16.93 -6.78 6.51
C GLY A 92 18.28 -6.06 6.45
N VAL A 93 18.46 -5.15 5.49
CA VAL A 93 19.68 -4.34 5.37
C VAL A 93 19.89 -3.48 6.61
N TRP A 94 18.84 -2.81 7.10
CA TRP A 94 18.93 -2.02 8.32
C TRP A 94 19.32 -2.87 9.52
N SER A 95 18.68 -4.02 9.70
CA SER A 95 18.96 -4.94 10.80
C SER A 95 20.41 -5.44 10.79
N ILE A 96 21.01 -5.62 9.61
CA ILE A 96 22.42 -6.03 9.48
C ILE A 96 23.36 -4.89 9.87
N VAL A 97 23.05 -3.66 9.46
CA VAL A 97 23.96 -2.50 9.65
C VAL A 97 23.82 -1.88 11.05
N PHE A 98 22.61 -1.81 11.58
CA PHE A 98 22.27 -1.03 12.79
C PHE A 98 21.69 -1.89 13.94
N GLN A 99 21.65 -3.21 13.77
CA GLN A 99 20.88 -4.15 14.61
C GLN A 99 19.36 -4.05 14.40
N PRO A 100 18.61 -5.15 14.63
CA PRO A 100 17.15 -5.09 14.60
C PRO A 100 16.62 -4.14 15.69
N GLU A 101 15.66 -3.30 15.34
CA GLU A 101 14.98 -2.40 16.28
C GLU A 101 13.47 -2.32 15.99
N TRP A 102 12.69 -1.93 17.00
CA TRP A 102 11.23 -1.83 16.91
C TRP A 102 10.73 -0.74 15.97
N ALA A 103 11.57 0.24 15.62
CA ALA A 103 11.24 1.27 14.63
C ALA A 103 10.90 0.67 13.25
N LEU A 104 11.44 -0.51 12.93
CA LEU A 104 11.15 -1.23 11.69
C LEU A 104 9.68 -1.65 11.56
N LEU A 105 8.92 -1.70 12.66
CA LEU A 105 7.47 -1.94 12.63
C LEU A 105 6.70 -0.87 11.86
N ALA A 106 7.28 0.31 11.64
CA ALA A 106 6.70 1.32 10.76
C ALA A 106 6.40 0.79 9.36
N LEU A 107 7.28 -0.06 8.81
CA LEU A 107 7.14 -0.62 7.46
C LEU A 107 5.90 -1.52 7.32
N PRO A 108 5.71 -2.58 8.13
CA PRO A 108 4.49 -3.38 8.07
C PRO A 108 3.26 -2.60 8.53
N ILE A 109 3.35 -1.68 9.51
CA ILE A 109 2.19 -0.86 9.92
C ILE A 109 1.69 -0.01 8.75
N HIS A 110 2.57 0.66 8.01
CA HIS A 110 2.20 1.43 6.82
C HIS A 110 1.58 0.54 5.75
N LEU A 111 2.30 -0.52 5.36
CA LEU A 111 1.92 -1.39 4.24
C LEU A 111 0.65 -2.21 4.52
N PHE A 112 0.50 -2.72 5.74
CA PHE A 112 -0.71 -3.44 6.13
C PHE A 112 -1.86 -2.47 6.40
N GLY A 113 -1.57 -1.27 6.94
CA GLY A 113 -2.54 -0.19 7.11
C GLY A 113 -3.21 0.18 5.80
N ASP A 114 -2.41 0.42 4.76
CA ASP A 114 -2.89 0.70 3.41
C ASP A 114 -3.85 -0.39 2.90
N ARG A 115 -3.41 -1.64 2.97
CA ARG A 115 -4.17 -2.76 2.42
C ARG A 115 -5.44 -3.06 3.23
N ALA A 116 -5.33 -3.09 4.56
CA ALA A 116 -6.41 -3.45 5.46
C ALA A 116 -7.49 -2.36 5.55
N LEU A 117 -7.08 -1.09 5.69
CA LEU A 117 -7.99 0.03 5.98
C LEU A 117 -8.46 0.73 4.71
N PHE A 118 -7.59 0.87 3.71
CA PHE A 118 -7.91 1.60 2.49
C PHE A 118 -8.15 0.70 1.27
N GLY A 119 -7.88 -0.61 1.37
CA GLY A 119 -7.96 -1.54 0.22
C GLY A 119 -6.85 -1.26 -0.80
N ASN A 120 -5.80 -0.61 -0.36
CA ASN A 120 -4.73 -0.15 -1.19
C ASN A 120 -3.73 -1.32 -1.42
N THR A 121 -3.73 -1.95 -2.62
CA THR A 121 -2.68 -2.86 -3.14
C THR A 121 -1.93 -2.36 -4.40
N THR A 122 -0.82 -2.96 -4.82
CA THR A 122 0.03 -2.47 -5.94
C THR A 122 -0.75 -1.90 -7.13
N LYS A 123 -0.29 -0.77 -7.66
CA LYS A 123 -0.99 0.01 -8.68
C LYS A 123 -0.77 -0.60 -10.07
N PRO A 124 -1.84 -1.06 -10.75
CA PRO A 124 -1.73 -1.53 -12.13
C PRO A 124 -1.32 -0.39 -13.08
N PHE A 125 -0.61 -0.71 -14.16
CA PHE A 125 -0.17 0.30 -15.14
C PHE A 125 -1.28 0.74 -16.11
N GLY A 126 -2.37 -0.04 -16.20
CA GLY A 126 -3.49 0.22 -17.10
C GLY A 126 -4.58 1.11 -16.50
N VAL A 127 -4.52 1.39 -15.19
CA VAL A 127 -5.51 2.23 -14.50
C VAL A 127 -4.95 3.63 -14.23
N PRO A 128 -5.79 4.67 -14.12
CA PRO A 128 -5.36 6.00 -13.72
C PRO A 128 -4.59 6.00 -12.40
N PHE A 129 -3.68 6.97 -12.23
CA PHE A 129 -2.85 7.02 -11.04
C PHE A 129 -3.68 7.40 -9.82
N GLU A 130 -4.50 8.44 -9.89
CA GLU A 130 -5.48 8.69 -8.84
C GLU A 130 -6.76 7.89 -9.13
N PRO A 131 -7.40 7.32 -8.10
CA PRO A 131 -8.58 6.47 -8.26
C PRO A 131 -9.72 7.18 -8.98
N ALA A 132 -10.28 6.51 -9.99
CA ALA A 132 -11.48 6.93 -10.72
C ALA A 132 -12.23 5.68 -11.17
N ILE A 133 -13.54 5.61 -10.98
CA ILE A 133 -14.34 4.43 -11.37
C ILE A 133 -14.20 4.18 -12.88
N LEU A 134 -13.75 2.98 -13.23
CA LEU A 134 -13.59 2.52 -14.60
C LEU A 134 -14.84 1.80 -15.08
N GLN A 135 -15.26 2.05 -16.32
CA GLN A 135 -16.42 1.36 -16.90
C GLN A 135 -16.17 -0.15 -17.04
N GLU A 136 -14.92 -0.51 -17.30
CA GLU A 136 -14.44 -1.89 -17.38
C GLU A 136 -14.64 -2.62 -16.05
N PHE A 137 -14.42 -1.94 -14.91
CA PHE A 137 -14.68 -2.53 -13.60
C PHE A 137 -16.18 -2.70 -13.32
N VAL A 138 -17.00 -1.73 -13.72
CA VAL A 138 -18.46 -1.81 -13.61
C VAL A 138 -19.02 -2.96 -14.46
N GLN A 139 -18.48 -3.15 -15.66
CA GLN A 139 -18.84 -4.27 -16.53
C GLN A 139 -18.45 -5.61 -15.89
N PHE A 140 -17.21 -5.73 -15.41
CA PHE A 140 -16.74 -6.90 -14.68
C PHE A 140 -17.67 -7.26 -13.50
N GLU A 141 -18.05 -6.30 -12.66
CA GLU A 141 -18.95 -6.56 -11.52
C GLU A 141 -20.34 -7.03 -11.97
N ARG A 142 -20.84 -6.56 -13.11
CA ARG A 142 -22.13 -6.97 -13.66
C ARG A 142 -22.07 -8.40 -14.17
N GLU A 143 -21.10 -8.70 -15.03
CA GLU A 143 -20.93 -10.02 -15.63
C GLU A 143 -20.65 -11.08 -14.55
N TYR A 144 -19.86 -10.76 -13.52
CA TYR A 144 -19.60 -11.68 -12.42
C TYR A 144 -20.88 -12.06 -11.65
N LYS A 145 -21.79 -11.10 -11.42
CA LYS A 145 -23.07 -11.37 -10.73
C LYS A 145 -24.00 -12.28 -11.54
N GLU A 146 -23.89 -12.29 -12.87
CA GLU A 146 -24.71 -13.15 -13.73
C GLU A 146 -24.27 -14.62 -13.68
N ILE A 147 -23.01 -14.88 -13.31
CA ILE A 147 -22.43 -16.24 -13.21
C ILE A 147 -22.25 -16.71 -11.75
N GLU A 148 -22.54 -15.85 -10.78
CA GLU A 148 -22.49 -16.18 -9.35
C GLU A 148 -23.57 -17.21 -9.03
N VAL A 149 -23.16 -18.35 -8.43
CA VAL A 149 -24.01 -19.52 -8.15
C VAL A 149 -24.78 -19.35 -6.85
#